data_AF-A0A958DGY4-F1
#
_entry.id   AF-A0A958DGY4-F1
#
_cell.length_a   1.000
_cell.length_b   1.000
_cell.length_c   1.000
_cell.angle_alpha   90.00
_cell.angle_beta   90.00
_cell.angle_gamma   90.00
#
_symmetry.space_group_name_H-M   'P 1'
#
loop_
_entity.id
_entity.type
_entity.pdbx_description
1 polymer ?
#
loop_
_entity_poly.entity_id
_entity_poly.type
_entity_poly.pdbx_seq_one_letter_code
_entity_poly.pdbx_strand_id
1 'polypeptide(L)'
;DIFQERFCKSAPIDKIFLIMSHDDASITVEPYAAEAIAEQMISSNQYELMPFLEHYRAFTFAFPELRNPFLDSMTELQSELLVKAFAGREAYRVLHPYPVAFEAL
;
A
#
# COMPACT_ATOMS: atom_id res chain seq x y z
N ASP A 1 -23.01 -5.11 0.74
CA ASP A 1 -21.78 -4.32 0.74
C ASP A 1 -20.89 -4.87 1.86
N ILE A 2 -19.71 -5.41 1.55
CA ILE A 2 -18.82 -6.09 2.52
C ILE A 2 -18.33 -5.12 3.60
N PHE A 3 -18.33 -3.82 3.32
CA PHE A 3 -17.73 -2.83 4.20
C PHE A 3 -18.73 -1.95 4.97
N GLN A 4 -20.04 -2.23 4.90
CA GLN A 4 -21.09 -1.62 5.74
C GLN A 4 -20.93 -0.10 6.00
N GLU A 5 -20.63 0.70 4.97
CA GLU A 5 -20.44 2.16 5.07
C GLU A 5 -19.30 2.63 6.00
N ARG A 6 -18.38 1.74 6.41
CA ARG A 6 -17.23 2.09 7.26
C ARG A 6 -16.12 2.88 6.55
N PHE A 7 -16.29 3.17 5.25
CA PHE A 7 -15.33 3.93 4.47
C PHE A 7 -16.05 4.98 3.62
N CYS A 8 -15.40 6.13 3.49
CA CYS A 8 -15.81 7.16 2.54
C CYS A 8 -15.56 6.66 1.10
N LYS A 9 -16.62 6.57 0.29
CA LYS A 9 -16.53 6.13 -1.11
C LYS A 9 -15.83 7.14 -2.02
N SER A 10 -15.82 8.42 -1.63
CA SER A 10 -15.11 9.47 -2.35
C SER A 10 -14.77 10.63 -1.42
N ALA A 11 -13.48 10.82 -1.13
CA ALA A 11 -12.93 12.04 -0.57
C ALA A 11 -11.63 12.36 -1.29
N PRO A 12 -11.31 13.65 -1.52
CA PRO A 12 -10.00 14.01 -2.03
C PRO A 12 -8.92 13.61 -1.01
N ILE A 13 -7.76 13.16 -1.52
CA ILE A 13 -6.57 12.96 -0.70
C ILE A 13 -5.85 14.31 -0.61
N ASP A 14 -5.81 14.89 0.59
CA ASP A 14 -5.12 16.16 0.82
C ASP A 14 -3.64 15.96 1.16
N LYS A 15 -3.33 14.91 1.95
CA LYS A 15 -1.96 14.58 2.40
C LYS A 15 -1.75 13.08 2.49
N ILE A 16 -0.52 12.65 2.23
CA ILE A 16 -0.10 11.25 2.32
C ILE A 16 1.01 11.16 3.36
N PHE A 17 0.90 10.20 4.27
CA PHE A 17 1.92 9.92 5.28
C PHE A 17 2.35 8.47 5.16
N LEU A 18 3.64 8.26 4.89
CA LEU A 18 4.26 6.95 5.01
C LEU A 18 4.90 6.84 6.39
N ILE A 19 4.36 5.94 7.22
CA ILE A 19 4.87 5.71 8.57
C ILE A 19 5.80 4.51 8.54
N MET A 20 7.02 4.68 9.05
CA MET A 20 8.00 3.61 9.22
C MET A 20 8.65 3.69 10.59
N SER A 21 9.19 2.58 11.07
CA SER A 21 9.98 2.53 12.29
C SER A 21 11.47 2.69 12.03
N HIS A 22 12.21 3.25 12.99
CA HIS A 22 13.67 3.27 13.02
C HIS A 22 14.21 3.08 14.45
N ASP A 23 15.52 2.92 14.58
CA ASP A 23 16.20 2.70 15.86
C ASP A 23 16.52 3.98 16.65
N ASP A 24 16.36 5.17 16.04
CA ASP A 24 16.53 6.45 16.74
C ASP A 24 15.35 6.73 17.69
N ALA A 25 15.58 7.43 18.80
CA ALA A 25 14.56 7.75 19.80
C ALA A 25 13.64 8.92 19.39
N SER A 26 14.01 9.68 18.35
CA SER A 26 13.27 10.85 17.87
C SER A 26 12.16 10.48 16.89
N ILE A 27 11.11 11.30 16.77
CA ILE A 27 10.17 11.20 15.66
C ILE A 27 10.58 12.23 14.63
N THR A 28 10.79 11.80 13.38
CA THR A 28 11.12 12.69 12.27
C THR A 28 9.98 12.72 11.26
N VAL A 29 9.67 13.91 10.78
CA VAL A 29 8.68 14.13 9.71
C VAL A 29 9.35 14.99 8.66
N GLU A 30 9.43 14.48 7.44
CA GLU A 30 10.05 15.19 6.33
C GLU A 30 9.18 15.09 5.06
N PRO A 31 9.22 16.11 4.18
CA PRO A 31 8.61 16.02 2.87
C PRO A 31 9.15 14.82 2.09
N TYR A 32 8.29 14.14 1.34
CA TYR A 32 8.65 12.98 0.57
C TYR A 32 7.94 12.96 -0.78
N ALA A 33 8.47 12.22 -1.74
CA ALA A 33 7.85 12.10 -3.05
C ALA A 33 6.62 11.17 -2.97
N ALA A 34 5.46 11.66 -3.39
CA ALA A 34 4.22 10.89 -3.37
C ALA A 34 4.33 9.65 -4.28
N GLU A 35 5.04 9.77 -5.40
CA GLU A 35 5.36 8.69 -6.33
C GLU A 35 6.21 7.60 -5.65
N ALA A 36 7.19 7.99 -4.84
CA ALA A 36 8.00 7.03 -4.08
C ALA A 36 7.18 6.27 -3.03
N ILE A 37 6.21 6.93 -2.38
CA ILE A 37 5.27 6.25 -1.49
C ILE A 37 4.41 5.27 -2.29
N ALA A 38 3.91 5.65 -3.47
CA ALA A 38 3.12 4.76 -4.31
C ALA A 38 3.90 3.48 -4.68
N GLU A 39 5.16 3.61 -5.08
CA GLU A 39 6.06 2.47 -5.39
C GLU A 39 6.27 1.55 -4.19
N GLN A 40 6.49 2.12 -3.00
CA GLN A 40 6.63 1.34 -1.77
C GLN A 40 5.32 0.65 -1.37
N MET A 41 4.17 1.29 -1.59
CA MET A 41 2.85 0.68 -1.35
C MET A 41 2.55 -0.45 -2.32
N ILE A 42 2.92 -0.33 -3.60
CA ILE A 42 2.81 -1.44 -4.55
C ILE A 42 3.62 -2.64 -4.06
N SER A 43 4.86 -2.41 -3.62
CA SER A 43 5.73 -3.46 -3.09
C SER A 43 5.15 -4.11 -1.82
N SER A 44 4.62 -3.30 -0.90
CA SER A 44 3.94 -3.75 0.31
C SER A 44 2.73 -4.63 -0.02
N ASN A 45 1.86 -4.18 -0.93
CA ASN A 45 0.68 -4.94 -1.35
C ASN A 45 1.06 -6.27 -2.02
N GLN A 46 2.11 -6.30 -2.84
CA GLN A 46 2.59 -7.54 -3.44
C GLN A 46 3.07 -8.54 -2.39
N TYR A 47 3.78 -8.07 -1.36
CA TYR A 47 4.23 -8.91 -0.25
C TYR A 47 3.05 -9.50 0.53
N GLU A 48 2.06 -8.68 0.90
CA GLU A 48 0.86 -9.11 1.61
C GLU A 48 0.02 -10.11 0.80
N LEU A 49 -0.03 -9.95 -0.53
CA LEU A 49 -0.78 -10.82 -1.42
C LEU A 49 -0.03 -12.08 -1.85
N MET A 50 1.27 -12.19 -1.53
CA MET A 50 2.12 -13.30 -1.96
C MET A 50 1.53 -14.68 -1.61
N PRO A 51 1.03 -14.95 -0.38
CA PRO A 51 0.44 -16.25 -0.06
C PRO A 51 -0.76 -16.58 -0.95
N PHE A 52 -1.62 -15.60 -1.23
CA PHE A 52 -2.77 -15.81 -2.12
C PHE A 52 -2.32 -16.10 -3.56
N LEU A 53 -1.36 -15.33 -4.08
CA LEU A 53 -0.87 -15.47 -5.45
C LEU A 53 -0.14 -16.80 -5.67
N GLU A 54 0.54 -17.34 -4.66
CA GLU A 54 1.12 -18.68 -4.70
C GLU A 54 0.06 -19.76 -4.97
N HIS A 55 -1.06 -19.71 -4.25
CA HIS A 55 -2.17 -20.65 -4.44
C HIS A 55 -2.82 -20.48 -5.82
N TYR A 56 -3.02 -19.24 -6.26
CA TYR A 56 -3.57 -18.95 -7.58
C TYR A 56 -2.66 -19.46 -8.73
N ARG A 57 -1.34 -19.33 -8.57
CA ARG A 57 -0.36 -19.88 -9.52
C ARG A 57 -0.39 -21.41 -9.56
N ALA A 58 -0.45 -22.07 -8.40
CA ALA A 58 -0.58 -23.53 -8.34
C ALA A 58 -1.90 -24.02 -9.00
N PHE A 59 -3.00 -23.29 -8.77
CA PHE A 59 -4.30 -23.58 -9.38
C PHE A 59 -4.26 -23.45 -10.90
N THR A 60 -3.74 -22.34 -11.44
CA THR A 60 -3.68 -22.11 -12.89
C THR A 60 -2.69 -23.03 -13.60
N PHE A 61 -1.67 -23.53 -12.90
CA PHE A 61 -0.82 -24.61 -13.41
C PHE A 61 -1.61 -25.91 -13.62
N ALA A 62 -2.47 -26.29 -12.67
CA ALA A 62 -3.32 -27.49 -12.78
C ALA A 62 -4.51 -27.30 -13.75
N PHE A 63 -5.02 -26.07 -13.87
CA PHE A 63 -6.20 -25.72 -14.67
C PHE A 63 -5.93 -24.48 -15.56
N PRO A 64 -5.17 -24.62 -16.65
CA PRO A 64 -4.74 -23.48 -17.48
C PRO A 64 -5.88 -22.65 -18.10
N GLU A 65 -7.04 -23.25 -18.32
CA GLU A 65 -8.21 -22.58 -18.91
C GLU A 65 -9.00 -21.72 -17.90
N LEU A 66 -8.70 -21.85 -16.61
CA LEU A 66 -9.44 -21.18 -15.51
C LEU A 66 -8.71 -19.93 -14.98
N ARG A 67 -7.96 -19.26 -15.85
CA ARG A 67 -7.30 -18.00 -15.51
C ARG A 67 -8.31 -16.90 -15.23
N ASN A 68 -7.96 -16.03 -14.29
CA ASN A 68 -8.69 -14.82 -13.97
C ASN A 68 -7.92 -13.60 -14.50
N PRO A 69 -8.37 -12.97 -15.61
CA PRO A 69 -7.67 -11.82 -16.20
C PRO A 69 -7.46 -10.66 -15.22
N PHE A 70 -8.37 -10.47 -14.26
CA PHE A 70 -8.23 -9.42 -13.24
C PHE A 70 -7.06 -9.69 -12.29
N LEU A 71 -6.89 -10.95 -11.85
CA LEU A 71 -5.76 -11.32 -11.00
C LEU A 71 -4.44 -11.28 -11.77
N ASP A 72 -4.48 -11.61 -13.06
CA ASP A 72 -3.31 -11.60 -13.94
C ASP A 72 -2.80 -10.17 -14.20
N SER A 73 -3.69 -9.16 -14.25
CA SER A 73 -3.33 -7.74 -14.45
C SER A 73 -3.39 -6.89 -13.17
N MET A 74 -3.51 -7.54 -12.00
CA MET A 74 -3.76 -6.83 -10.75
C MET A 74 -2.60 -5.90 -10.37
N THR A 75 -1.37 -6.32 -10.63
CA THR A 75 -0.17 -5.55 -10.26
C THR A 75 -0.09 -4.27 -11.09
N GLU A 76 -0.29 -4.36 -12.41
CA GLU A 76 -0.32 -3.21 -13.30
C GLU A 76 -1.46 -2.26 -12.90
N LEU A 77 -2.66 -2.81 -12.63
CA LEU A 77 -3.81 -2.00 -12.23
C LEU A 77 -3.56 -1.27 -10.90
N GLN A 78 -2.99 -1.94 -9.90
CA GLN A 78 -2.63 -1.31 -8.62
C GLN A 78 -1.61 -0.19 -8.83
N SER A 79 -0.60 -0.42 -9.67
CA SER A 79 0.42 0.56 -9.98
C SER A 79 -0.17 1.82 -10.61
N GLU A 80 -0.96 1.65 -11.67
CA GLU A 80 -1.61 2.76 -12.36
C GLU A 80 -2.53 3.57 -11.44
N LEU A 81 -3.33 2.88 -10.61
CA LEU A 81 -4.27 3.52 -9.71
C LEU A 81 -3.56 4.29 -8.58
N LEU A 82 -2.53 3.71 -7.95
CA LEU A 82 -1.79 4.35 -6.86
C LEU A 82 -1.01 5.56 -7.36
N VAL A 83 -0.26 5.43 -8.46
CA VAL A 83 0.48 6.55 -9.06
C VAL A 83 -0.47 7.69 -9.41
N LYS A 84 -1.60 7.39 -10.05
CA LYS A 84 -2.60 8.40 -10.39
C LYS A 84 -3.23 9.05 -9.16
N ALA A 85 -3.52 8.28 -8.11
CA ALA A 85 -4.12 8.81 -6.90
C ALA A 85 -3.16 9.76 -6.14
N PHE A 86 -1.86 9.45 -6.18
CA PHE A 86 -0.83 10.14 -5.39
C PHE A 86 -0.15 11.27 -6.16
N ALA A 87 -0.25 11.31 -7.50
CA ALA A 87 0.36 12.33 -8.34
C ALA A 87 0.02 13.76 -7.87
N GLY A 88 1.06 14.56 -7.66
CA GLY A 88 0.94 15.96 -7.24
C GLY A 88 0.39 16.18 -5.83
N ARG A 89 0.28 15.14 -5.00
CA ARG A 89 -0.15 15.26 -3.60
C ARG A 89 1.03 15.61 -2.70
N GLU A 90 0.74 16.37 -1.65
CA GLU A 90 1.71 16.59 -0.57
C GLU A 90 1.90 15.28 0.20
N ALA A 91 3.15 14.87 0.33
CA ALA A 91 3.53 13.61 0.94
C ALA A 91 4.64 13.81 1.97
N TYR A 92 4.60 13.01 3.01
CA TYR A 92 5.56 13.04 4.11
C TYR A 92 5.98 11.62 4.48
N ARG A 93 7.25 11.48 4.85
CA ARG A 93 7.75 10.30 5.54
C ARG A 93 7.81 10.61 7.04
N VAL A 94 7.21 9.72 7.82
CA VAL A 94 7.22 9.76 9.28
C VAL A 94 8.04 8.58 9.76
N LEU A 95 9.14 8.84 10.45
CA LEU A 95 9.93 7.80 11.10
C LEU A 95 9.73 7.90 12.60
N HIS A 96 9.38 6.79 13.24
CA HIS A 96 9.15 6.72 14.68
C HIS A 96 10.05 5.67 15.34
N PRO A 97 10.42 5.83 16.62
CA PRO A 97 11.13 4.79 17.37
C PRO A 97 10.31 3.51 17.44
N TYR A 98 11.00 2.36 17.45
CA TYR A 98 10.38 1.08 17.82
C TYR A 98 11.16 0.40 18.96
N PRO A 99 10.47 -0.06 20.02
CA PRO A 99 9.03 0.06 20.28
C PRO A 99 8.62 1.51 20.57
N VAL A 100 7.39 1.88 20.20
CA VAL A 100 6.83 3.19 20.54
C VAL A 100 6.61 3.27 22.06
N ALA A 101 7.07 4.36 22.69
CA ALA A 101 6.67 4.69 24.05
C ALA A 101 5.31 5.37 24.00
N PHE A 102 4.25 4.67 24.42
CA PHE A 102 2.88 5.19 24.37
C PHE A 102 2.68 6.40 25.29
N GLU A 103 3.54 6.59 26.29
CA GLU A 103 3.53 7.75 27.19
C GLU A 103 3.93 9.06 26.49
N ALA A 104 4.50 8.98 25.28
CA ALA A 104 4.99 10.12 24.51
C ALA A 104 4.05 10.57 23.37
N LEU A 105 2.88 9.94 23.23
CA LEU A 105 1.81 10.29 22.26
C LEU A 105 0.69 11.07 22.94
#